data_AF-A0A2V7WWQ0-F1
#
_entry.id   AF-A0A2V7WWQ0-F1
#
_cell.length_a   1.000
_cell.length_b   1.000
_cell.length_c   1.000
_cell.angle_alpha   90.00
_cell.angle_beta   90.00
_cell.angle_gamma   90.00
#
_symmetry.space_group_name_H-M   'P 1'
#
loop_
_entity.id
_entity.type
_entity.pdbx_description
1 polymer ?
#
loop_
_entity_poly.entity_id
_entity_poly.type
_entity_poly.pdbx_seq_one_letter_code
_entity_poly.pdbx_strand_id
1 'polypeptide(L)'
;MRPRGDATALVLILSTTAGGCAARRLPVAVPDAAPKGALATPAPAVAIPEAPVVRDIVLEGIAAFSPAAVYRAIVLRPGGRRRREAATYAADLEQRYQAHGYLGARVSAAWDAERGVLTLRADEGRLRELDVTGVEGGAEAQARTLLALKSGEVLTEKDLRAGLRRLQSGSGGAFRLAEEPTYTVEPLPEGVRLKVAVAPVPAKLRVRIQGPDLSPLYNRVEGLAPGAGVELIVFDQAALAHTRVYARGAYGFKSHDPRFALGAQRPFAGQRLVLGYEFHDLTDTDDAFRKYPVELTPGVVRVFSITEDYFRRRGHEAYAFLRPSPRLHLGLSYRRDRFESLPVLARDSVFFFKRTARLNPEVDEGPRNAVLFTARWAAGAPLYATPVAERDSFLMREPYGDRLRRDQSARVDASFEIGGRTDAGGASYRRFIGHLHGRRDLTTLFAVDGRLLLGLGSDLPPQRRFALGGMGTLRGYGLKTVSGNDAVLGTVEGRLHPAARWPDLIAFYDGGAAWTRGLPGAGYRDDAGLGLEWPGGEARIRVDGAYALRPLPGQRRARVHASVVLPF
;
A
#
# COMPACT_ATOMS: atom_id res chain seq x y z
N MET A 1 43.86 30.83 20.63
CA MET A 1 43.92 30.26 19.27
C MET A 1 42.68 29.39 19.03
N ARG A 2 41.93 29.70 17.97
CA ARG A 2 40.81 28.96 17.35
C ARG A 2 41.33 27.68 16.64
N PRO A 3 40.50 26.73 16.14
CA PRO A 3 39.15 26.89 15.54
C PRO A 3 38.07 25.88 16.03
N ARG A 4 36.80 26.24 16.30
CA ARG A 4 35.63 26.44 15.42
C ARG A 4 35.63 25.68 14.08
N GLY A 5 34.85 24.60 14.00
CA GLY A 5 34.42 23.97 12.75
C GLY A 5 32.91 23.71 12.82
N ASP A 6 32.16 24.51 12.08
CA ASP A 6 30.73 24.37 11.84
C ASP A 6 30.44 23.11 11.02
N ALA A 7 29.41 22.34 11.41
CA ALA A 7 28.85 21.28 10.57
C ALA A 7 27.46 21.74 10.12
N THR A 8 27.41 22.37 8.95
CA THR A 8 26.18 22.69 8.22
C THR A 8 26.26 22.02 6.85
N ALA A 9 25.12 21.45 6.43
CA ALA A 9 24.77 21.03 5.07
C ALA A 9 25.43 19.73 4.57
N LEU A 10 24.86 18.93 3.65
CA LEU A 10 23.69 19.08 2.79
C LEU A 10 23.26 17.67 2.33
N VAL A 11 22.01 17.58 1.88
CA VAL A 11 21.31 16.41 1.36
C VAL A 11 21.38 16.43 -0.20
N LEU A 12 21.54 15.23 -0.77
CA LEU A 12 20.99 14.72 -2.04
C LEU A 12 21.55 15.13 -3.44
N ILE A 13 21.50 14.09 -4.29
CA ILE A 13 21.38 14.00 -5.76
C ILE A 13 22.69 14.09 -6.58
N LEU A 14 23.08 12.93 -7.12
CA LEU A 14 23.75 12.83 -8.42
C LEU A 14 22.95 11.86 -9.28
N SER A 15 22.09 12.41 -10.15
CA SER A 15 21.59 11.77 -11.36
C SER A 15 22.06 12.60 -12.54
N THR A 16 22.97 12.07 -13.34
CA THR A 16 23.45 12.72 -14.58
C THR A 16 22.82 12.04 -15.78
N THR A 17 21.82 12.68 -16.38
CA THR A 17 21.39 12.41 -17.75
C THR A 17 21.92 13.51 -18.65
N ALA A 18 22.70 13.11 -19.66
CA ALA A 18 23.29 13.99 -20.65
C ALA A 18 22.20 14.54 -21.59
N GLY A 19 21.93 15.84 -21.50
CA GLY A 19 21.11 16.57 -22.47
C GLY A 19 21.95 16.97 -23.68
N GLY A 20 21.54 16.51 -24.87
CA GLY A 20 22.16 16.83 -26.14
C GLY A 20 21.99 18.30 -26.53
N CYS A 21 23.06 18.87 -27.07
CA CYS A 21 23.15 20.22 -27.59
C CYS A 21 22.19 20.45 -28.78
N ALA A 22 21.26 21.39 -28.65
CA ALA A 22 20.54 21.98 -29.76
C ALA A 22 21.34 23.16 -30.33
N ALA A 23 21.76 23.05 -31.59
CA ALA A 23 22.50 24.09 -32.30
C ALA A 23 21.60 25.30 -32.63
N ARG A 24 22.11 26.50 -32.29
CA ARG A 24 21.58 27.81 -32.67
C ARG A 24 21.53 27.95 -34.20
N ARG A 25 20.37 28.26 -34.77
CA ARG A 25 20.25 28.79 -36.13
C ARG A 25 20.57 30.28 -36.14
N LEU A 26 21.45 30.67 -37.07
CA LEU A 26 21.81 32.06 -37.39
C LEU A 26 20.67 32.75 -38.16
N PRO A 27 20.55 34.09 -38.08
CA PRO A 27 19.58 34.85 -38.85
C PRO A 27 20.01 34.94 -40.32
N VAL A 28 19.07 34.69 -41.23
CA VAL A 28 19.27 34.84 -42.67
C VAL A 28 19.10 36.31 -43.06
N ALA A 29 20.00 36.78 -43.91
CA ALA A 29 20.07 38.14 -44.43
C ALA A 29 18.86 38.50 -45.32
N VAL A 30 18.47 39.77 -45.26
CA VAL A 30 17.54 40.44 -46.18
C VAL A 30 18.26 40.70 -47.51
N PRO A 31 17.72 40.30 -48.67
CA PRO A 31 18.17 40.82 -49.95
C PRO A 31 17.39 42.07 -50.34
N ASP A 32 18.16 43.01 -50.88
CA ASP A 32 17.76 44.31 -51.40
C ASP A 32 16.86 44.22 -52.65
N ALA A 33 16.17 45.33 -52.90
CA ALA A 33 15.19 45.50 -53.97
C ALA A 33 15.78 45.53 -55.39
N ALA A 34 15.02 44.98 -56.35
CA ALA A 34 15.02 45.38 -57.77
C ALA A 34 13.75 44.82 -58.48
N PRO A 35 13.39 45.27 -59.69
CA PRO A 35 12.72 46.53 -60.01
C PRO A 35 11.25 46.32 -60.44
N LYS A 36 10.50 47.42 -60.52
CA LYS A 36 9.15 47.49 -61.08
C LYS A 36 9.16 47.20 -62.60
N GLY A 37 8.25 46.34 -63.06
CA GLY A 37 7.72 46.41 -64.43
C GLY A 37 7.39 45.08 -65.09
N ALA A 38 6.12 44.67 -65.02
CA ALA A 38 5.30 44.19 -66.15
C ALA A 38 3.95 43.73 -65.58
N LEU A 39 2.88 44.48 -65.88
CA LEU A 39 1.50 44.11 -65.57
C LEU A 39 1.15 42.84 -66.36
N ALA A 40 1.13 41.70 -65.67
CA ALA A 40 0.55 40.47 -66.19
C ALA A 40 -0.98 40.60 -66.17
N THR A 41 -1.58 40.36 -67.32
CA THR A 41 -3.02 40.26 -67.57
C THR A 41 -3.70 39.38 -66.51
N PRO A 42 -4.85 39.78 -65.95
CA PRO A 42 -5.51 38.98 -64.93
C PRO A 42 -5.94 37.64 -65.52
N ALA A 43 -5.49 36.55 -64.90
CA ALA A 43 -6.03 35.23 -65.15
C ALA A 43 -7.55 35.26 -64.91
N PRO A 44 -8.35 34.53 -65.71
CA PRO A 44 -9.81 34.54 -65.56
C PRO A 44 -10.19 34.11 -64.14
N ALA A 45 -11.17 34.79 -63.56
CA ALA A 45 -11.74 34.41 -62.28
C ALA A 45 -12.24 32.96 -62.37
N VAL A 46 -11.51 32.04 -61.75
CA VAL A 46 -11.98 30.66 -61.54
C VAL A 46 -13.24 30.78 -60.69
N ALA A 47 -14.40 30.48 -61.28
CA ALA A 47 -15.65 30.39 -60.55
C ALA A 47 -15.44 29.39 -59.41
N ILE A 48 -15.48 29.85 -58.17
CA ILE A 48 -15.45 28.97 -57.00
C ILE A 48 -16.78 28.21 -57.04
N PRO A 49 -16.80 26.90 -57.30
CA PRO A 49 -18.06 26.16 -57.27
C PRO A 49 -18.67 26.31 -55.89
N GLU A 50 -19.92 26.78 -55.83
CA GLU A 50 -20.63 26.95 -54.56
C GLU A 50 -20.66 25.61 -53.82
N ALA A 51 -20.15 25.59 -52.58
CA ALA A 51 -20.11 24.38 -51.78
C ALA A 51 -21.55 23.83 -51.55
N PRO A 52 -21.78 22.52 -51.76
CA PRO A 52 -23.10 21.93 -51.68
C PRO A 52 -23.65 22.02 -50.25
N VAL A 53 -24.96 22.26 -50.14
CA VAL A 53 -25.67 22.33 -48.86
C VAL A 53 -25.95 20.91 -48.36
N VAL A 54 -25.60 20.64 -47.11
CA VAL A 54 -25.89 19.38 -46.43
C VAL A 54 -27.28 19.46 -45.85
N ARG A 55 -28.23 18.72 -46.40
CA ARG A 55 -29.63 18.68 -45.93
C ARG A 55 -29.77 17.89 -44.65
N ASP A 56 -29.08 16.75 -44.57
CA ASP A 56 -29.10 15.87 -43.41
C ASP A 56 -27.75 15.18 -43.17
N ILE A 57 -27.51 14.78 -41.92
CA ILE A 57 -26.32 14.02 -41.51
C ILE A 57 -26.77 12.76 -40.78
N VAL A 58 -26.61 11.62 -41.45
CA VAL A 58 -26.96 10.30 -40.90
C VAL A 58 -25.77 9.74 -40.12
N LEU A 59 -26.01 9.32 -38.88
CA LEU A 59 -25.00 8.77 -37.98
C LEU A 59 -25.26 7.28 -37.78
N GLU A 60 -24.36 6.42 -38.22
CA GLU A 60 -24.46 4.96 -38.13
C GLU A 60 -23.30 4.42 -37.27
N GLY A 61 -23.61 3.57 -36.29
CA GLY A 61 -22.59 2.97 -35.40
C GLY A 61 -21.98 3.92 -34.37
N ILE A 62 -22.48 5.16 -34.28
CA ILE A 62 -21.99 6.20 -33.35
C ILE A 62 -22.86 6.17 -32.08
N ALA A 63 -22.38 5.51 -31.03
CA ALA A 63 -23.08 5.41 -29.74
C ALA A 63 -22.39 6.24 -28.64
N ALA A 64 -21.09 6.46 -28.75
CA ALA A 64 -20.27 7.18 -27.77
C ALA A 64 -20.55 8.70 -27.71
N PHE A 65 -21.02 9.29 -28.82
CA PHE A 65 -21.22 10.73 -28.93
C PHE A 65 -22.66 11.06 -29.31
N SER A 66 -23.22 12.08 -28.65
CA SER A 66 -24.49 12.65 -29.09
C SER A 66 -24.35 13.35 -30.45
N PRO A 67 -25.43 13.45 -31.24
CA PRO A 67 -25.38 14.13 -32.54
C PRO A 67 -24.81 15.55 -32.46
N ALA A 68 -25.18 16.32 -31.43
CA ALA A 68 -24.63 17.65 -31.20
C ALA A 68 -23.11 17.66 -30.93
N ALA A 69 -22.58 16.63 -30.27
CA ALA A 69 -21.14 16.49 -30.07
C ALA A 69 -20.41 16.15 -31.36
N VAL A 70 -21.00 15.30 -32.21
CA VAL A 70 -20.48 14.99 -33.55
C VAL A 70 -20.42 16.25 -34.41
N TYR A 71 -21.52 17.02 -34.49
CA TYR A 71 -21.58 18.24 -35.30
C TYR A 71 -20.53 19.28 -34.89
N ARG A 72 -20.26 19.39 -33.59
CA ARG A 72 -19.18 20.24 -33.08
C ARG A 72 -17.79 19.72 -33.45
N ALA A 73 -17.59 18.40 -33.40
CA ALA A 73 -16.30 17.79 -33.72
C ALA A 73 -15.93 17.99 -35.19
N ILE A 74 -16.87 17.75 -36.10
CA ILE A 74 -16.66 17.87 -37.55
C ILE A 74 -16.90 19.29 -38.10
N VAL A 75 -17.34 20.22 -37.23
CA VAL A 75 -17.68 21.61 -37.57
C VAL A 75 -18.66 21.69 -38.75
N LEU A 76 -19.71 20.86 -38.71
CA LEU A 76 -20.73 20.77 -39.75
C LEU A 76 -22.07 20.32 -39.14
N ARG A 77 -23.16 20.95 -39.56
CA ARG A 77 -24.52 20.68 -39.11
C ARG A 77 -25.47 20.60 -40.30
N PRO A 78 -26.64 19.94 -40.18
CA PRO A 78 -27.70 20.04 -41.17
C PRO A 78 -28.02 21.51 -41.52
N GLY A 79 -28.21 21.81 -42.80
CA GLY A 79 -28.32 23.16 -43.36
C GLY A 79 -26.99 23.89 -43.61
N GLY A 80 -25.85 23.33 -43.19
CA GLY A 80 -24.52 23.88 -43.43
C GLY A 80 -23.99 23.60 -44.84
N ARG A 81 -22.91 24.29 -45.24
CA ARG A 81 -22.23 24.06 -46.53
C ARG A 81 -21.04 23.12 -46.35
N ARG A 82 -20.94 22.09 -47.20
CA ARG A 82 -19.83 21.13 -47.19
C ARG A 82 -18.59 21.73 -47.87
N ARG A 83 -17.73 22.39 -47.10
CA ARG A 83 -16.52 23.07 -47.60
C ARG A 83 -15.31 22.15 -47.80
N ARG A 84 -15.31 20.98 -47.15
CA ARG A 84 -14.26 19.96 -47.19
C ARG A 84 -14.77 18.67 -47.83
N GLU A 85 -13.87 17.77 -48.17
CA GLU A 85 -14.23 16.42 -48.65
C GLU A 85 -14.88 15.61 -47.53
N ALA A 86 -15.73 14.65 -47.90
CA ALA A 86 -16.42 13.78 -46.94
C ALA A 86 -15.42 13.05 -46.01
N ALA A 87 -14.31 12.56 -46.58
CA ALA A 87 -13.25 11.87 -45.86
C ALA A 87 -12.60 12.73 -44.77
N THR A 88 -12.51 14.05 -44.95
CA THR A 88 -11.94 14.95 -43.93
C THR A 88 -12.82 15.02 -42.69
N TYR A 89 -14.14 15.03 -42.83
CA TYR A 89 -15.05 15.01 -41.67
C TYR A 89 -15.01 13.67 -40.94
N ALA A 90 -14.83 12.56 -41.66
CA ALA A 90 -14.57 11.26 -41.04
C ALA A 90 -13.27 11.29 -40.22
N ALA A 91 -12.18 11.79 -40.79
CA ALA A 91 -10.90 11.92 -40.10
C ALA A 91 -10.98 12.81 -38.84
N ASP A 92 -11.70 13.95 -38.91
CA ASP A 92 -11.94 14.81 -37.74
C ASP A 92 -12.68 14.06 -36.61
N LEU A 93 -13.70 13.28 -36.97
CA LEU A 93 -14.47 12.49 -36.00
C LEU A 93 -13.65 11.31 -35.45
N GLU A 94 -12.85 10.65 -36.29
CA GLU A 94 -11.94 9.58 -35.87
C GLU A 94 -10.89 10.11 -34.89
N GLN A 95 -10.28 11.26 -35.19
CA GLN A 95 -9.36 11.94 -34.28
C GLN A 95 -10.06 12.30 -32.95
N ARG A 96 -11.33 12.69 -32.99
CA ARG A 96 -12.12 12.93 -31.78
C ARG A 96 -12.29 11.67 -30.94
N TYR A 97 -12.59 10.53 -31.56
CA TYR A 97 -12.64 9.24 -30.85
C TYR A 97 -11.28 8.89 -30.22
N GLN A 98 -10.19 9.00 -30.98
CA GLN A 98 -8.84 8.72 -30.47
C GLN A 98 -8.46 9.64 -29.30
N ALA A 99 -8.79 10.93 -29.39
CA ALA A 99 -8.55 11.90 -28.32
C ALA A 99 -9.36 11.62 -27.04
N HIS A 100 -10.49 10.90 -27.15
CA HIS A 100 -11.28 10.41 -26.02
C HIS A 100 -10.90 8.99 -25.58
N GLY A 101 -9.84 8.41 -26.16
CA GLY A 101 -9.24 7.15 -25.73
C GLY A 101 -9.84 5.90 -26.36
N TYR A 102 -10.49 5.99 -27.52
CA TYR A 102 -11.02 4.81 -28.24
C TYR A 102 -9.93 4.25 -29.17
N LEU A 103 -9.25 3.19 -28.73
CA LEU A 103 -7.97 2.72 -29.28
C LEU A 103 -8.06 2.00 -30.63
N GLY A 104 -9.27 1.81 -31.15
CA GLY A 104 -9.55 1.09 -32.40
C GLY A 104 -10.61 1.75 -33.26
N ALA A 105 -10.99 2.99 -32.94
CA ALA A 105 -12.07 3.67 -33.62
C ALA A 105 -11.69 4.00 -35.06
N ARG A 106 -12.59 3.68 -36.00
CA ARG A 106 -12.48 4.04 -37.41
C ARG A 106 -13.76 4.70 -37.88
N VAL A 107 -13.63 5.75 -38.67
CA VAL A 107 -14.78 6.46 -39.23
C VAL A 107 -14.67 6.50 -40.76
N SER A 108 -15.77 6.22 -41.43
CA SER A 108 -15.91 6.41 -42.87
C SER A 108 -17.06 7.37 -43.16
N ALA A 109 -16.96 8.08 -44.29
CA ALA A 109 -17.99 9.01 -44.73
C ALA A 109 -18.40 8.70 -46.17
N ALA A 110 -19.71 8.77 -46.43
CA ALA A 110 -20.29 8.71 -47.77
C ALA A 110 -21.12 9.97 -48.03
N TRP A 111 -20.98 10.55 -49.23
CA TRP A 111 -21.76 11.70 -49.65
C TRP A 111 -22.69 11.33 -50.80
N ASP A 112 -23.98 11.60 -50.61
CA ASP A 112 -25.00 11.51 -51.65
C ASP A 112 -25.30 12.92 -52.18
N ALA A 113 -24.84 13.19 -53.40
CA ALA A 113 -24.98 14.50 -54.03
C ALA A 113 -26.41 14.83 -54.46
N GLU A 114 -27.22 13.83 -54.80
CA GLU A 114 -28.60 14.01 -55.26
C GLU A 114 -29.51 14.34 -54.08
N ARG A 115 -29.30 13.67 -52.94
CA ARG A 115 -30.09 13.86 -51.73
C ARG A 115 -29.53 14.94 -50.81
N GLY A 116 -28.27 15.33 -50.99
CA GLY A 116 -27.57 16.27 -50.12
C GLY A 116 -27.31 15.70 -48.72
N VAL A 117 -27.10 14.38 -48.61
CA VAL A 117 -26.97 13.67 -47.32
C VAL A 117 -25.51 13.24 -47.11
N LEU A 118 -24.99 13.54 -45.92
CA LEU A 118 -23.69 13.03 -45.46
C LEU A 118 -23.92 11.89 -44.46
N THR A 119 -23.48 10.68 -44.79
CA THR A 119 -23.53 9.53 -43.88
C THR A 119 -22.17 9.34 -43.24
N LEU A 120 -22.11 9.36 -41.90
CA LEU A 120 -20.93 9.03 -41.12
C LEU A 120 -21.13 7.68 -40.44
N ARG A 121 -20.23 6.73 -40.73
CA ARG A 121 -20.22 5.38 -40.16
C ARG A 121 -19.03 5.23 -39.25
N ALA A 122 -19.25 4.93 -37.97
CA ALA A 122 -18.17 4.64 -37.02
C ALA A 122 -18.17 3.16 -36.61
N ASP A 123 -16.99 2.54 -36.68
CA ASP A 123 -16.65 1.37 -35.87
C ASP A 123 -15.92 1.89 -34.64
N GLU A 124 -16.54 1.80 -33.46
CA GLU A 124 -15.94 2.33 -32.22
C GLU A 124 -14.75 1.49 -31.72
N GLY A 125 -14.38 0.42 -32.43
CA GLY A 125 -13.23 -0.42 -32.11
C GLY A 125 -13.56 -1.48 -31.07
N ARG A 126 -14.61 -2.28 -31.31
CA ARG A 126 -14.95 -3.39 -30.42
C ARG A 126 -13.86 -4.45 -30.43
N LEU A 127 -13.43 -4.89 -29.25
CA LEU A 127 -12.43 -5.95 -29.12
C LEU A 127 -13.02 -7.27 -29.63
N ARG A 128 -12.49 -7.84 -30.70
CA ARG A 128 -12.88 -9.19 -31.15
C ARG A 128 -11.91 -10.24 -30.66
N GLU A 129 -10.62 -9.94 -30.83
CA GLU A 129 -9.53 -10.86 -30.52
C GLU A 129 -8.55 -10.19 -29.57
N LEU A 130 -8.17 -10.92 -28.53
CA LEU A 130 -7.06 -10.57 -27.65
C LEU A 130 -5.96 -11.59 -27.95
N ASP A 131 -4.74 -11.14 -28.20
CA ASP A 131 -3.57 -12.00 -28.33
C ASP A 131 -2.58 -11.61 -27.24
N VAL A 132 -2.24 -12.56 -26.39
CA VAL A 132 -1.19 -12.35 -25.39
C VAL A 132 0.06 -13.05 -25.90
N THR A 133 1.09 -12.28 -26.21
CA THR A 133 2.34 -12.80 -26.79
C THR A 133 3.45 -12.87 -25.74
N GLY A 134 4.41 -13.77 -25.93
CA GLY A 134 5.57 -13.97 -25.03
C GLY A 134 5.32 -14.92 -23.85
N VAL A 135 4.10 -15.44 -23.72
CA VAL A 135 3.72 -16.52 -22.80
C VAL A 135 2.78 -17.49 -23.52
N GLU A 136 2.79 -18.76 -23.12
CA GLU A 136 2.00 -19.82 -23.76
C GLU A 136 1.24 -20.66 -22.73
N GLY A 137 0.25 -21.43 -23.22
CA GLY A 137 -0.48 -22.42 -22.44
C GLY A 137 -1.15 -21.83 -21.20
N GLY A 138 -0.90 -22.44 -20.03
CA GLY A 138 -1.52 -21.99 -18.77
C GLY A 138 -1.11 -20.58 -18.35
N ALA A 139 0.11 -20.14 -18.65
CA ALA A 139 0.56 -18.78 -18.33
C ALA A 139 -0.18 -17.73 -19.17
N GLU A 140 -0.42 -18.03 -20.45
CA GLU A 140 -1.22 -17.18 -21.35
C GLU A 140 -2.68 -17.07 -20.86
N ALA A 141 -3.29 -18.20 -20.49
CA ALA A 141 -4.65 -18.23 -19.94
C ALA A 141 -4.79 -17.38 -18.67
N GLN A 142 -3.78 -17.42 -17.77
CA GLN A 142 -3.76 -16.58 -16.57
C GLN A 142 -3.56 -15.10 -16.90
N ALA A 143 -2.66 -14.76 -17.83
CA ALA A 143 -2.45 -13.39 -18.25
C ALA A 143 -3.74 -12.78 -18.85
N ARG A 144 -4.44 -13.54 -19.71
CA ARG A 144 -5.76 -13.16 -20.26
C ARG A 144 -6.79 -12.94 -19.15
N THR A 145 -6.85 -13.85 -18.18
CA THR A 145 -7.76 -13.75 -17.03
C THR A 145 -7.50 -12.49 -16.20
N LEU A 146 -6.22 -12.16 -15.93
CA LEU A 146 -5.84 -10.96 -15.19
C LEU A 146 -6.12 -9.66 -15.96
N LEU A 147 -5.90 -9.64 -17.27
CA LEU A 147 -6.26 -8.52 -18.13
C LEU A 147 -7.76 -8.22 -18.06
N ALA A 148 -8.60 -9.26 -17.97
CA ALA A 148 -10.05 -9.16 -17.82
C ALA A 148 -10.71 -8.21 -18.85
N LEU A 149 -10.22 -8.24 -20.09
CA LEU A 149 -10.80 -7.55 -21.24
C LEU A 149 -11.77 -8.51 -21.93
N LYS A 150 -12.99 -8.05 -22.22
CA LYS A 150 -14.05 -8.90 -22.77
C LYS A 150 -14.17 -8.70 -24.29
N SER A 151 -14.33 -9.80 -25.01
CA SER A 151 -14.68 -9.75 -26.43
C SER A 151 -16.09 -9.16 -26.61
N GLY A 152 -16.27 -8.32 -27.64
CA GLY A 152 -17.49 -7.61 -27.99
C GLY A 152 -17.65 -6.20 -27.36
N GLU A 153 -16.89 -5.89 -26.31
CA GLU A 153 -16.90 -4.56 -25.67
C GLU A 153 -16.01 -3.57 -26.44
N VAL A 154 -16.32 -2.27 -26.33
CA VAL A 154 -15.52 -1.20 -26.96
C VAL A 154 -14.17 -1.10 -26.27
N LEU A 155 -13.07 -1.17 -27.03
CA LEU A 155 -11.72 -1.10 -26.47
C LEU A 155 -11.31 0.35 -26.19
N THR A 156 -11.32 0.72 -24.92
CA THR A 156 -10.82 2.04 -24.49
C THR A 156 -9.44 1.96 -23.85
N GLU A 157 -8.70 3.07 -23.90
CA GLU A 157 -7.40 3.21 -23.24
C GLU A 157 -7.54 3.09 -21.72
N LYS A 158 -8.64 3.56 -21.16
CA LYS A 158 -8.94 3.44 -19.73
C LYS A 158 -9.01 1.98 -19.31
N ASP A 159 -9.72 1.16 -20.07
CA ASP A 159 -9.92 -0.26 -19.77
C ASP A 159 -8.64 -1.07 -20.01
N LEU A 160 -7.92 -0.78 -21.09
CA LEU A 160 -6.60 -1.37 -21.34
C LEU A 160 -5.63 -1.06 -20.21
N ARG A 161 -5.46 0.22 -19.82
CA ARG A 161 -4.60 0.62 -18.71
C ARG A 161 -5.02 -0.06 -17.40
N ALA A 162 -6.32 -0.23 -17.15
CA ALA A 162 -6.82 -0.96 -16.00
C ALA A 162 -6.46 -2.46 -16.05
N GLY A 163 -6.60 -3.09 -17.21
CA GLY A 163 -6.19 -4.48 -17.46
C GLY A 163 -4.69 -4.69 -17.28
N LEU A 164 -3.85 -3.84 -17.86
CA LEU A 164 -2.39 -3.90 -17.71
C LEU A 164 -1.96 -3.73 -16.25
N ARG A 165 -2.58 -2.80 -15.51
CA ARG A 165 -2.34 -2.66 -14.06
C ARG A 165 -2.73 -3.92 -13.30
N ARG A 166 -3.88 -4.54 -13.60
CA ARG A 166 -4.30 -5.80 -12.98
C ARG A 166 -3.33 -6.94 -13.28
N LEU A 167 -2.81 -7.03 -14.50
CA LEU A 167 -1.78 -8.00 -14.86
C LEU A 167 -0.51 -7.80 -14.04
N GLN A 168 -0.01 -6.57 -13.93
CA GLN A 168 1.19 -6.25 -13.16
C GLN A 168 1.01 -6.47 -11.65
N SER A 169 -0.08 -5.97 -11.07
CA SER A 169 -0.32 -6.06 -9.62
C SER A 169 -0.81 -7.44 -9.20
N GLY A 170 -1.72 -8.04 -9.97
CA GLY A 170 -2.39 -9.31 -9.68
C GLY A 170 -1.52 -10.54 -9.91
N SER A 171 -0.53 -10.46 -10.80
CA SER A 171 0.46 -11.53 -10.97
C SER A 171 1.47 -11.65 -9.83
N GLY A 172 1.50 -10.68 -8.90
CA GLY A 172 2.49 -10.66 -7.81
C GLY A 172 3.94 -10.53 -8.29
N GLY A 173 4.14 -10.12 -9.55
CA GLY A 173 5.44 -10.03 -10.22
C GLY A 173 5.82 -11.23 -11.08
N ALA A 174 4.92 -12.20 -11.29
CA ALA A 174 5.15 -13.35 -12.18
C ALA A 174 5.19 -12.97 -13.67
N PHE A 175 4.62 -11.81 -14.02
CA PHE A 175 4.64 -11.25 -15.37
C PHE A 175 5.24 -9.84 -15.36
N ARG A 176 5.93 -9.50 -16.45
CA ARG A 176 6.32 -8.12 -16.79
C ARG A 176 5.78 -7.76 -18.16
N LEU A 177 5.54 -6.47 -18.38
CA LEU A 177 5.22 -5.96 -19.71
C LEU A 177 6.50 -5.88 -20.55
N ALA A 178 6.41 -6.15 -21.85
CA ALA A 178 7.53 -5.95 -22.76
C ALA A 178 7.81 -4.45 -22.97
N GLU A 179 9.08 -4.11 -23.21
CA GLU A 179 9.56 -2.73 -23.16
C GLU A 179 9.07 -1.89 -24.35
N GLU A 180 8.89 -2.42 -25.57
CA GLU A 180 8.21 -1.67 -26.65
C GLU A 180 7.96 -2.52 -27.94
N PRO A 181 6.79 -2.37 -28.62
CA PRO A 181 5.56 -1.81 -28.08
C PRO A 181 4.90 -2.80 -27.11
N THR A 182 4.46 -2.32 -25.95
CA THR A 182 3.76 -3.16 -24.95
C THR A 182 2.44 -3.72 -25.49
N TYR A 183 1.78 -3.01 -26.39
CA TYR A 183 0.59 -3.48 -27.08
C TYR A 183 0.49 -2.88 -28.48
N THR A 184 -0.18 -3.59 -29.38
CA THR A 184 -0.59 -3.09 -30.70
C THR A 184 -2.07 -3.36 -30.92
N VAL A 185 -2.73 -2.45 -31.64
CA VAL A 185 -4.14 -2.60 -32.03
C VAL A 185 -4.19 -2.72 -33.54
N GLU A 186 -4.68 -3.85 -34.02
CA GLU A 186 -4.78 -4.19 -35.43
C GLU A 186 -6.25 -4.13 -35.89
N PRO A 187 -6.54 -3.47 -37.03
CA PRO A 187 -7.87 -3.49 -37.64
C PRO A 187 -8.31 -4.90 -38.01
N LEU A 188 -9.59 -5.22 -37.76
CA LEU A 188 -10.28 -6.35 -38.37
C LEU A 188 -11.48 -5.84 -39.20
N PRO A 189 -12.07 -6.66 -40.11
CA PRO A 189 -13.27 -6.27 -40.86
C PRO A 189 -14.41 -5.77 -39.96
N GLU A 190 -14.55 -6.36 -38.78
CA GLU A 190 -15.41 -5.86 -37.70
C GLU A 190 -14.62 -5.74 -36.41
N GLY A 191 -14.41 -4.53 -35.89
CA GLY A 191 -13.71 -4.29 -34.64
C GLY A 191 -12.19 -4.37 -34.75
N VAL A 192 -11.54 -4.83 -33.67
CA VAL A 192 -10.07 -4.85 -33.55
C VAL A 192 -9.53 -6.10 -32.87
N ARG A 193 -8.29 -6.43 -33.24
CA ARG A 193 -7.40 -7.36 -32.53
C ARG A 193 -6.43 -6.57 -31.66
N LEU A 194 -6.38 -6.88 -30.37
CA LEU A 194 -5.41 -6.31 -29.44
C LEU A 194 -4.31 -7.34 -29.18
N LYS A 195 -3.07 -7.03 -29.53
CA LYS A 195 -1.89 -7.81 -29.12
C LYS A 195 -1.26 -7.17 -27.90
N VAL A 196 -1.02 -7.94 -26.83
CA VAL A 196 -0.35 -7.49 -25.61
C VAL A 196 0.89 -8.33 -25.38
N ALA A 197 2.06 -7.70 -25.34
CA ALA A 197 3.34 -8.36 -25.16
C ALA A 197 3.68 -8.49 -23.67
N VAL A 198 3.75 -9.74 -23.20
CA VAL A 198 3.97 -10.12 -21.81
C VAL A 198 5.16 -11.07 -21.73
N ALA A 199 6.08 -10.84 -20.78
CA ALA A 199 7.18 -11.75 -20.54
C ALA A 199 7.04 -12.42 -19.16
N PRO A 200 7.28 -13.73 -19.05
CA PRO A 200 7.29 -14.43 -17.78
C PRO A 200 8.52 -14.03 -16.97
N VAL A 201 8.35 -13.93 -15.66
CA VAL A 201 9.43 -13.74 -14.70
C VAL A 201 9.60 -15.05 -13.94
N PRO A 202 10.65 -15.85 -14.22
CA PRO A 202 10.82 -17.17 -13.59
C PRO A 202 11.19 -17.04 -12.11
N ALA A 203 12.02 -16.04 -11.78
CA ALA A 203 12.38 -15.75 -10.41
C ALA A 203 12.63 -14.25 -10.20
N LYS A 204 12.47 -13.79 -8.95
CA LYS A 204 12.79 -12.44 -8.51
C LYS A 204 13.61 -12.49 -7.23
N LEU A 205 14.80 -11.90 -7.28
CA LEU A 205 15.63 -11.62 -6.11
C LEU A 205 15.25 -10.25 -5.54
N ARG A 206 15.09 -10.16 -4.22
CA ARG A 206 14.90 -8.89 -3.51
C ARG A 206 15.90 -8.79 -2.37
N VAL A 207 16.54 -7.64 -2.26
CA VAL A 207 17.39 -7.28 -1.12
C VAL A 207 16.66 -6.20 -0.32
N ARG A 208 16.64 -6.32 1.00
CA ARG A 208 16.02 -5.37 1.92
C ARG A 208 16.98 -5.04 3.05
N ILE A 209 17.02 -3.77 3.46
CA ILE A 209 17.67 -3.36 4.70
C ILE A 209 16.67 -3.58 5.83
N GLN A 210 16.52 -4.84 6.24
CA GLN A 210 15.57 -5.27 7.25
C GLN A 210 16.15 -6.45 8.04
N GLY A 211 16.07 -6.37 9.36
CA GLY A 211 16.49 -7.44 10.27
C GLY A 211 15.53 -8.64 10.36
N PRO A 212 15.89 -9.63 11.18
CA PRO A 212 15.15 -10.87 11.35
C PRO A 212 13.97 -10.77 12.33
N ASP A 213 13.82 -9.71 13.10
CA ASP A 213 12.75 -9.53 14.08
C ASP A 213 11.99 -8.21 13.88
N LEU A 214 11.12 -7.87 14.83
CA LEU A 214 10.34 -6.62 14.86
C LEU A 214 11.07 -5.50 15.61
N SER A 215 12.32 -5.71 16.03
CA SER A 215 13.07 -4.72 16.78
C SER A 215 13.49 -3.57 15.86
N PRO A 216 13.44 -2.34 16.37
CA PRO A 216 13.97 -1.18 15.64
C PRO A 216 15.47 -1.31 15.43
N LEU A 217 16.00 -0.55 14.45
CA LEU A 217 17.44 -0.43 14.15
C LEU A 217 18.29 -0.10 15.40
N TYR A 218 17.70 0.58 16.39
CA TYR A 218 18.30 0.77 17.70
C TYR A 218 17.39 0.27 18.80
N ASN A 219 17.87 -0.64 19.66
CA ASN A 219 17.17 -1.08 20.85
C ASN A 219 18.09 -1.19 22.07
N ARG A 220 17.51 -1.42 23.26
CA ARG A 220 18.25 -1.38 24.53
C ARG A 220 19.10 -2.62 24.83
N VAL A 221 18.93 -3.70 24.06
CA VAL A 221 19.72 -4.93 24.18
C VAL A 221 20.91 -4.87 23.24
N GLU A 222 20.65 -4.58 21.96
CA GLU A 222 21.63 -4.69 20.89
C GLU A 222 22.34 -3.36 20.59
N GLY A 223 21.82 -2.24 21.11
CA GLY A 223 22.25 -0.92 20.69
C GLY A 223 21.89 -0.71 19.23
N LEU A 224 22.85 -0.24 18.42
CA LEU A 224 22.68 -0.18 16.97
C LEU A 224 22.81 -1.59 16.37
N ALA A 225 21.78 -2.03 15.66
CA ALA A 225 21.65 -3.37 15.09
C ALA A 225 21.27 -3.31 13.60
N PRO A 226 22.20 -2.97 12.69
CA PRO A 226 21.91 -2.98 11.27
C PRO A 226 21.55 -4.39 10.81
N GLY A 227 20.52 -4.49 9.98
CA GLY A 227 20.02 -5.75 9.44
C GLY A 227 19.84 -5.72 7.94
N ALA A 228 20.02 -6.87 7.31
CA ALA A 228 19.83 -7.09 5.89
C ALA A 228 19.08 -8.41 5.64
N GLY A 229 18.33 -8.44 4.55
CA GLY A 229 17.56 -9.59 4.13
C GLY A 229 17.62 -9.81 2.63
N VAL A 230 17.65 -11.08 2.25
CA VAL A 230 17.56 -11.54 0.87
C VAL A 230 16.32 -12.42 0.74
N GLU A 231 15.54 -12.20 -0.31
CA GLU A 231 14.35 -12.99 -0.64
C GLU A 231 14.45 -13.45 -2.10
N LEU A 232 14.38 -14.76 -2.31
CA LEU A 232 14.22 -15.38 -3.61
C LEU A 232 12.77 -15.82 -3.79
N ILE A 233 12.12 -15.32 -4.83
CA ILE A 233 10.76 -15.71 -5.20
C ILE A 233 10.86 -16.48 -6.52
N VAL A 234 10.45 -17.74 -6.52
CA VAL A 234 10.36 -18.58 -7.72
C VAL A 234 8.90 -18.67 -8.12
N PHE A 235 8.57 -18.29 -9.35
CA PHE A 235 7.19 -18.22 -9.83
C PHE A 235 6.81 -19.43 -10.68
N ASP A 236 5.59 -19.90 -10.49
CA ASP A 236 4.84 -20.74 -11.41
C ASP A 236 3.76 -19.86 -12.05
N GLN A 237 3.99 -19.45 -13.29
CA GLN A 237 3.11 -18.51 -14.00
C GLN A 237 1.77 -19.13 -14.37
N ALA A 238 1.72 -20.45 -14.57
CA ALA A 238 0.51 -21.16 -14.97
C ALA A 238 -0.47 -21.29 -13.79
N ALA A 239 0.06 -21.52 -12.59
CA ALA A 239 -0.73 -21.59 -11.36
C ALA A 239 -0.85 -20.24 -10.63
N LEU A 240 -0.14 -19.20 -11.08
CA LEU A 240 0.13 -17.97 -10.33
C LEU A 240 0.62 -18.25 -8.91
N ALA A 241 1.32 -19.37 -8.71
CA ALA A 241 1.91 -19.75 -7.43
C ALA A 241 3.34 -19.20 -7.34
N HIS A 242 3.84 -19.04 -6.13
CA HIS A 242 5.22 -18.58 -5.92
C HIS A 242 5.84 -19.17 -4.67
N THR A 243 6.96 -19.86 -4.82
CA THR A 243 7.74 -20.29 -3.65
C THR A 243 8.65 -19.14 -3.24
N ARG A 244 8.52 -18.68 -2.01
CA ARG A 244 9.39 -17.65 -1.43
C ARG A 244 10.35 -18.33 -0.46
N VAL A 245 11.63 -18.08 -0.63
CA VAL A 245 12.69 -18.41 0.33
C VAL A 245 13.33 -17.12 0.77
N TYR A 246 13.59 -16.96 2.06
CA TYR A 246 14.20 -15.76 2.60
C TYR A 246 15.23 -16.07 3.68
N ALA A 247 16.24 -15.21 3.74
CA ALA A 247 17.22 -15.15 4.79
C ALA A 247 17.33 -13.71 5.28
N ARG A 248 17.28 -13.50 6.59
CA ARG A 248 17.45 -12.18 7.22
C ARG A 248 18.43 -12.30 8.37
N GLY A 249 19.25 -11.28 8.56
CA GLY A 249 20.23 -11.22 9.65
C GLY A 249 20.42 -9.80 10.14
N ALA A 250 20.79 -9.67 11.41
CA ALA A 250 21.21 -8.42 12.02
C ALA A 250 22.35 -8.69 13.01
N TYR A 251 23.18 -7.69 13.28
CA TYR A 251 24.26 -7.79 14.24
C TYR A 251 24.20 -6.65 15.25
N GLY A 252 24.02 -6.99 16.53
CA GLY A 252 23.92 -6.00 17.61
C GLY A 252 25.28 -5.55 18.10
N PHE A 253 25.63 -4.27 17.95
CA PHE A 253 26.94 -3.74 18.35
C PHE A 253 27.15 -3.64 19.87
N LYS A 254 26.11 -3.73 20.70
CA LYS A 254 26.24 -3.77 22.17
C LYS A 254 26.22 -5.18 22.73
N SER A 255 25.38 -6.05 22.20
CA SER A 255 25.35 -7.47 22.58
C SER A 255 26.51 -8.27 22.00
N HIS A 256 27.07 -7.84 20.86
CA HIS A 256 28.02 -8.61 20.04
C HIS A 256 27.44 -9.93 19.49
N ASP A 257 26.11 -10.03 19.46
CA ASP A 257 25.40 -11.23 19.02
C ASP A 257 24.74 -11.03 17.64
N PRO A 258 24.85 -12.01 16.72
CA PRO A 258 24.04 -12.04 15.52
C PRO A 258 22.64 -12.58 15.81
N ARG A 259 21.63 -12.00 15.15
CA ARG A 259 20.26 -12.52 15.06
C ARG A 259 19.97 -12.91 13.62
N PHE A 260 19.14 -13.91 13.42
CA PHE A 260 18.78 -14.36 12.07
C PHE A 260 17.39 -15.00 11.99
N ALA A 261 16.88 -15.05 10.76
CA ALA A 261 15.68 -15.80 10.40
C ALA A 261 15.83 -16.36 8.98
N LEU A 262 15.62 -17.66 8.85
CA LEU A 262 15.66 -18.40 7.60
C LEU A 262 14.30 -19.06 7.41
N GLY A 263 13.66 -18.85 6.28
CA GLY A 263 12.36 -19.46 6.07
C GLY A 263 11.94 -19.60 4.62
N ALA A 264 10.90 -20.39 4.43
CA ALA A 264 10.28 -20.61 3.15
C ALA A 264 8.75 -20.62 3.29
N GLN A 265 8.05 -20.15 2.28
CA GLN A 265 6.60 -20.27 2.19
C GLN A 265 6.16 -20.56 0.76
N ARG A 266 5.06 -21.28 0.61
CA ARG A 266 4.46 -21.61 -0.68
C ARG A 266 2.92 -21.50 -0.61
N PRO A 267 2.30 -20.79 -1.55
CA PRO A 267 0.87 -20.80 -1.76
C PRO A 267 0.43 -22.05 -2.56
N PHE A 268 -0.77 -22.50 -2.26
CA PHE A 268 -1.49 -23.61 -2.88
C PHE A 268 -2.93 -23.17 -3.18
N ALA A 269 -3.63 -23.95 -4.01
CA ALA A 269 -5.05 -23.74 -4.34
C ALA A 269 -5.37 -22.29 -4.78
N GLY A 270 -4.62 -21.76 -5.75
CA GLY A 270 -4.80 -20.39 -6.24
C GLY A 270 -4.53 -19.32 -5.19
N GLN A 271 -3.47 -19.51 -4.37
CA GLN A 271 -3.09 -18.63 -3.25
C GLN A 271 -4.13 -18.53 -2.13
N ARG A 272 -5.04 -19.50 -2.00
CA ARG A 272 -6.00 -19.56 -0.89
C ARG A 272 -5.43 -20.23 0.35
N LEU A 273 -4.49 -21.16 0.18
CA LEU A 273 -3.78 -21.79 1.29
C LEU A 273 -2.30 -21.42 1.16
N VAL A 274 -1.67 -20.94 2.24
CA VAL A 274 -0.23 -20.70 2.28
C VAL A 274 0.36 -21.50 3.41
N LEU A 275 1.38 -22.31 3.09
CA LEU A 275 2.14 -23.04 4.09
C LEU A 275 3.54 -22.43 4.17
N GLY A 276 4.10 -22.36 5.37
CA GLY A 276 5.46 -21.89 5.54
C GLY A 276 6.13 -22.41 6.79
N TYR A 277 7.43 -22.20 6.82
CA TYR A 277 8.33 -22.62 7.88
C TYR A 277 9.42 -21.55 8.07
N GLU A 278 9.76 -21.25 9.32
CA GLU A 278 10.86 -20.37 9.70
C GLU A 278 11.68 -21.02 10.82
N PHE A 279 13.01 -20.95 10.69
CA PHE A 279 13.98 -21.20 11.75
C PHE A 279 14.66 -19.89 12.12
N HIS A 280 14.73 -19.57 13.40
CA HIS A 280 15.12 -18.24 13.84
C HIS A 280 15.88 -18.20 15.17
N ASP A 281 16.63 -17.12 15.36
CA ASP A 281 17.19 -16.64 16.63
C ASP A 281 16.99 -15.13 16.66
N LEU A 282 16.08 -14.67 17.51
CA LEU A 282 15.51 -13.32 17.48
C LEU A 282 15.74 -12.60 18.80
N THR A 283 15.93 -11.29 18.71
CA THR A 283 15.63 -10.37 19.82
C THR A 283 14.16 -9.98 19.67
N ASP A 284 13.30 -10.70 20.37
CA ASP A 284 11.85 -10.68 20.20
C ASP A 284 11.14 -9.84 21.27
N THR A 285 9.88 -9.49 21.01
CA THR A 285 9.03 -8.76 21.95
C THR A 285 7.56 -9.14 21.81
N ASP A 286 6.85 -9.24 22.93
CA ASP A 286 5.41 -9.51 22.95
C ASP A 286 4.56 -8.24 22.79
N ASP A 287 5.16 -7.04 22.76
CA ASP A 287 4.42 -5.77 22.80
C ASP A 287 3.76 -5.38 21.47
N ALA A 288 3.79 -6.23 20.45
CA ALA A 288 3.13 -6.00 19.16
C ALA A 288 1.65 -5.59 19.30
N PHE A 289 0.91 -6.21 20.22
CA PHE A 289 -0.50 -5.88 20.46
C PHE A 289 -0.72 -4.43 20.97
N ARG A 290 0.35 -3.76 21.43
CA ARG A 290 0.33 -2.39 21.97
C ARG A 290 0.88 -1.35 21.02
N LYS A 291 1.67 -1.77 20.04
CA LYS A 291 2.39 -0.89 19.09
C LYS A 291 1.46 -0.06 18.20
N TYR A 292 0.17 -0.37 18.16
CA TYR A 292 -0.80 0.31 17.32
C TYR A 292 -1.61 1.36 18.10
N PRO A 293 -1.23 2.64 18.11
CA PRO A 293 -2.19 3.69 18.44
C PRO A 293 -3.38 3.62 17.46
N VAL A 294 -4.46 4.36 17.72
CA VAL A 294 -5.63 4.48 16.83
C VAL A 294 -5.29 5.12 15.47
N GLU A 295 -4.01 5.36 15.19
CA GLU A 295 -3.51 6.02 13.99
C GLU A 295 -3.84 5.29 12.69
N LEU A 296 -4.43 6.08 11.81
CA LEU A 296 -4.87 5.76 10.45
C LEU A 296 -3.80 6.00 9.38
N THR A 297 -2.56 6.29 9.80
CA THR A 297 -1.53 6.80 8.88
C THR A 297 -0.65 5.63 8.42
N PRO A 298 -0.58 5.34 7.11
CA PRO A 298 0.40 4.42 6.54
C PRO A 298 1.83 4.91 6.81
N GLY A 299 2.73 4.00 7.13
CA GLY A 299 4.14 4.31 7.43
C GLY A 299 4.61 3.69 8.74
N VAL A 300 5.92 3.70 8.96
CA VAL A 300 6.55 3.14 10.15
C VAL A 300 6.62 4.21 11.23
N VAL A 301 5.92 3.98 12.35
CA VAL A 301 6.01 4.86 13.52
C VAL A 301 7.35 4.64 14.22
N ARG A 302 8.11 5.74 14.35
CA ARG A 302 9.29 5.84 15.20
C ARG A 302 8.91 6.65 16.42
N VAL A 303 8.90 5.98 17.57
CA VAL A 303 8.68 6.62 18.86
C VAL A 303 10.02 7.09 19.41
N PHE A 304 10.05 8.25 20.04
CA PHE A 304 11.27 8.78 20.70
C PHE A 304 11.66 8.03 21.99
N SER A 305 10.96 6.94 22.32
CA SER A 305 11.20 6.09 23.48
C SER A 305 10.96 4.63 23.13
N ILE A 306 11.81 3.76 23.65
CA ILE A 306 11.66 2.31 23.55
C ILE A 306 10.59 1.89 24.56
N THR A 307 9.59 1.15 24.10
CA THR A 307 8.43 0.73 24.92
C THR A 307 8.39 -0.78 25.14
N GLU A 308 9.10 -1.50 24.28
CA GLU A 308 9.16 -2.94 24.15
C GLU A 308 9.88 -3.56 25.34
N ASP A 309 9.46 -4.75 25.76
CA ASP A 309 10.25 -5.69 26.55
C ASP A 309 10.86 -6.75 25.63
N TYR A 310 12.19 -6.85 25.68
CA TYR A 310 12.95 -7.73 24.82
C TYR A 310 13.35 -8.99 25.55
N PHE A 311 13.23 -10.12 24.86
CA PHE A 311 13.73 -11.42 25.27
C PHE A 311 14.25 -12.17 24.04
N ARG A 312 15.06 -13.19 24.26
CA ARG A 312 15.56 -14.01 23.16
C ARG A 312 14.53 -15.08 22.86
N ARG A 313 14.23 -15.27 21.57
CA ARG A 313 13.41 -16.39 21.09
C ARG A 313 14.19 -17.13 20.01
N ARG A 314 14.53 -18.39 20.27
CA ARG A 314 15.24 -19.24 19.32
C ARG A 314 14.46 -20.52 19.08
N GLY A 315 14.15 -20.81 17.82
CA GLY A 315 13.33 -21.98 17.54
C GLY A 315 12.80 -22.06 16.13
N HIS A 316 11.70 -22.77 16.01
CA HIS A 316 11.07 -23.13 14.75
C HIS A 316 9.60 -22.75 14.78
N GLU A 317 9.11 -22.23 13.66
CA GLU A 317 7.71 -21.93 13.45
C GLU A 317 7.23 -22.55 12.13
N ALA A 318 6.20 -23.37 12.19
CA ALA A 318 5.48 -23.87 11.02
C ALA A 318 4.08 -23.26 11.01
N TYR A 319 3.65 -22.69 9.89
CA TYR A 319 2.39 -21.97 9.82
C TYR A 319 1.61 -22.29 8.54
N ALA A 320 0.29 -22.17 8.65
CA ALA A 320 -0.66 -22.31 7.57
C ALA A 320 -1.65 -21.14 7.60
N PHE A 321 -1.92 -20.52 6.45
CA PHE A 321 -2.92 -19.48 6.29
C PHE A 321 -3.96 -19.86 5.26
N LEU A 322 -5.23 -19.70 5.62
CA LEU A 322 -6.36 -19.76 4.71
C LEU A 322 -6.84 -18.34 4.39
N ARG A 323 -7.08 -18.07 3.11
CA ARG A 323 -7.66 -16.84 2.59
C ARG A 323 -8.97 -17.16 1.85
N PRO A 324 -10.11 -17.28 2.57
CA PRO A 324 -11.40 -17.51 1.94
C PRO A 324 -11.83 -16.35 1.03
N SER A 325 -11.43 -15.11 1.38
CA SER A 325 -11.67 -13.91 0.58
C SER A 325 -10.55 -12.88 0.80
N PRO A 326 -10.44 -11.83 -0.05
CA PRO A 326 -9.50 -10.73 0.20
C PRO A 326 -9.74 -9.95 1.50
N ARG A 327 -10.88 -10.18 2.17
CA ARG A 327 -11.29 -9.50 3.41
C ARG A 327 -11.14 -10.35 4.67
N LEU A 328 -10.79 -11.64 4.54
CA LEU A 328 -10.71 -12.58 5.67
C LEU A 328 -9.47 -13.46 5.54
N HIS A 329 -8.63 -13.46 6.58
CA HIS A 329 -7.52 -14.37 6.76
C HIS A 329 -7.72 -15.19 8.03
N LEU A 330 -7.44 -16.49 7.96
CA LEU A 330 -7.35 -17.38 9.10
C LEU A 330 -5.96 -17.99 9.11
N GLY A 331 -5.30 -18.04 10.26
CA GLY A 331 -3.95 -18.60 10.37
C GLY A 331 -3.85 -19.59 11.53
N LEU A 332 -3.02 -20.60 11.34
CA LEU A 332 -2.61 -21.58 12.34
C LEU A 332 -1.08 -21.61 12.36
N SER A 333 -0.47 -21.54 13.53
CA SER A 333 0.97 -21.65 13.71
C SER A 333 1.29 -22.61 14.84
N TYR A 334 2.28 -23.48 14.61
CA TYR A 334 2.91 -24.31 15.62
C TYR A 334 4.34 -23.80 15.83
N ARG A 335 4.68 -23.52 17.09
CA ARG A 335 5.96 -22.97 17.51
C ARG A 335 6.65 -23.92 18.48
N ARG A 336 7.96 -24.06 18.32
CA ARG A 336 8.84 -24.73 19.28
C ARG A 336 10.04 -23.83 19.51
N ASP A 337 9.99 -23.06 20.59
CA ASP A 337 10.92 -21.98 20.87
C ASP A 337 11.58 -22.16 22.24
N ARG A 338 12.82 -21.69 22.38
CA ARG A 338 13.49 -21.50 23.66
C ARG A 338 13.50 -20.02 24.01
N PHE A 339 13.06 -19.71 25.23
CA PHE A 339 13.01 -18.34 25.77
C PHE A 339 14.19 -18.13 26.73
N GLU A 340 14.85 -16.98 26.61
CA GLU A 340 15.94 -16.54 27.50
C GLU A 340 15.80 -15.04 27.80
N SER A 341 16.08 -14.64 29.04
CA SER A 341 16.06 -13.23 29.43
C SER A 341 17.24 -12.49 28.77
N LEU A 342 17.02 -11.26 28.32
CA LEU A 342 18.07 -10.44 27.71
C LEU A 342 18.46 -9.28 28.61
N PRO A 343 19.77 -9.04 28.85
CA PRO A 343 20.22 -7.90 29.64
C PRO A 343 20.04 -6.59 28.86
N VAL A 344 20.00 -5.48 29.59
CA VAL A 344 20.02 -4.14 29.00
C VAL A 344 21.47 -3.67 28.90
N LEU A 345 21.98 -3.57 27.68
CA LEU A 345 23.39 -3.24 27.39
C LEU A 345 23.55 -1.84 26.77
N ALA A 346 22.47 -1.25 26.28
CA ALA A 346 22.45 0.06 25.65
C ALA A 346 21.56 1.05 26.41
N ARG A 347 21.67 2.34 26.06
CA ARG A 347 20.86 3.39 26.67
C ARG A 347 19.44 3.35 26.15
N ASP A 348 18.49 3.74 26.98
CA ASP A 348 17.07 3.81 26.63
C ASP A 348 16.72 5.19 26.03
N SER A 349 17.58 5.67 25.13
CA SER A 349 17.50 6.97 24.49
C SER A 349 17.81 6.84 23.00
N VAL A 350 16.83 7.17 22.16
CA VAL A 350 16.99 7.19 20.69
C VAL A 350 17.54 8.55 20.21
N PHE A 351 17.42 9.61 21.03
CA PHE A 351 17.86 10.99 20.74
C PHE A 351 18.38 11.70 22.01
N PHE A 352 18.51 13.04 21.99
CA PHE A 352 19.15 13.88 23.02
C PHE A 352 18.53 13.84 24.43
N PHE A 353 17.42 13.14 24.66
CA PHE A 353 16.77 13.05 25.97
C PHE A 353 17.34 11.88 26.78
N LYS A 354 18.12 12.17 27.82
CA LYS A 354 18.61 11.16 28.77
C LYS A 354 17.43 10.53 29.52
N ARG A 355 17.33 9.20 29.49
CA ARG A 355 16.40 8.41 30.31
C ARG A 355 17.14 7.26 30.98
N THR A 356 16.71 6.91 32.19
CA THR A 356 17.17 5.71 32.88
C THR A 356 16.58 4.50 32.16
N ALA A 357 17.42 3.54 31.81
CA ALA A 357 16.96 2.37 31.09
C ALA A 357 16.14 1.46 31.99
N ARG A 358 14.93 1.10 31.55
CA ARG A 358 14.14 0.08 32.21
C ARG A 358 14.71 -1.30 31.88
N LEU A 359 14.92 -2.12 32.91
CA LEU A 359 15.32 -3.51 32.73
C LEU A 359 14.25 -4.30 31.97
N ASN A 360 14.68 -5.25 31.13
CA ASN A 360 13.78 -6.27 30.62
C ASN A 360 13.31 -7.12 31.80
N PRO A 361 12.00 -7.39 31.96
CA PRO A 361 11.51 -8.39 32.89
C PRO A 361 12.13 -9.75 32.60
N GLU A 362 12.33 -10.55 33.64
CA GLU A 362 12.67 -11.96 33.47
C GLU A 362 11.54 -12.69 32.74
N VAL A 363 11.92 -13.69 31.95
CA VAL A 363 10.98 -14.56 31.24
C VAL A 363 10.94 -15.93 31.89
N ASP A 364 9.87 -16.68 31.67
CA ASP A 364 9.85 -18.11 31.98
C ASP A 364 10.77 -18.84 30.98
N GLU A 365 12.00 -19.09 31.41
CA GLU A 365 13.10 -19.59 30.56
C GLU A 365 12.95 -21.06 30.20
N GLY A 366 13.52 -21.41 29.04
CA GLY A 366 13.57 -22.80 28.56
C GLY A 366 12.71 -23.05 27.33
N PRO A 367 12.66 -24.32 26.87
CA PRO A 367 11.93 -24.72 25.67
C PRO A 367 10.42 -24.70 25.93
N ARG A 368 9.64 -24.21 24.97
CA ARG A 368 8.18 -24.22 25.02
C ARG A 368 7.60 -24.43 23.63
N ASN A 369 6.60 -25.29 23.57
CA ASN A 369 5.76 -25.43 22.39
C ASN A 369 4.51 -24.55 22.50
N ALA A 370 4.04 -23.98 21.40
CA ALA A 370 2.78 -23.25 21.38
C ALA A 370 2.02 -23.50 20.08
N VAL A 371 0.69 -23.46 20.16
CA VAL A 371 -0.21 -23.40 19.00
C VAL A 371 -0.91 -22.05 19.02
N LEU A 372 -0.85 -21.34 17.90
CA LEU A 372 -1.46 -20.02 17.73
C LEU A 372 -2.48 -20.06 16.60
N PHE A 373 -3.72 -19.71 16.92
CA PHE A 373 -4.78 -19.43 15.95
C PHE A 373 -4.87 -17.93 15.74
N THR A 374 -5.08 -17.48 14.51
CA THR A 374 -5.27 -16.07 14.18
C THR A 374 -6.45 -15.90 13.23
N ALA A 375 -7.18 -14.81 13.38
CA ALA A 375 -8.24 -14.40 12.47
C ALA A 375 -8.12 -12.90 12.22
N ARG A 376 -8.13 -12.49 10.95
CA ARG A 376 -8.07 -11.08 10.54
C ARG A 376 -9.20 -10.80 9.57
N TRP A 377 -9.93 -9.71 9.78
CA TRP A 377 -11.05 -9.33 8.94
C TRP A 377 -11.15 -7.82 8.75
N ALA A 378 -11.59 -7.38 7.57
CA ALA A 378 -11.86 -5.97 7.28
C ALA A 378 -13.19 -5.74 6.55
N ALA A 379 -13.85 -4.64 6.90
CA ALA A 379 -15.07 -4.14 6.27
C ALA A 379 -14.76 -3.07 5.20
N GLY A 380 -15.60 -2.99 4.16
CA GLY A 380 -15.46 -2.00 3.07
C GLY A 380 -14.47 -2.45 1.98
N ALA A 381 -13.20 -2.66 2.34
CA ALA A 381 -12.11 -2.99 1.41
C ALA A 381 -11.35 -4.27 1.81
N PRO A 382 -10.53 -4.86 0.91
CA PRO A 382 -9.62 -5.96 1.25
C PRO A 382 -8.70 -5.63 2.44
N LEU A 383 -8.23 -6.67 3.15
CA LEU A 383 -7.33 -6.55 4.30
C LEU A 383 -6.03 -5.80 3.95
N TYR A 384 -5.47 -6.08 2.76
CA TYR A 384 -4.20 -5.54 2.29
C TYR A 384 -4.36 -4.81 0.96
N ALA A 385 -3.54 -3.78 0.74
CA ALA A 385 -3.66 -2.92 -0.44
C ALA A 385 -3.13 -3.59 -1.71
N THR A 386 -2.17 -4.50 -1.55
CA THR A 386 -1.52 -5.21 -2.65
C THR A 386 -1.33 -6.69 -2.31
N PRO A 387 -1.27 -7.58 -3.31
CA PRO A 387 -0.92 -8.99 -3.09
C PRO A 387 0.46 -9.18 -2.46
N VAL A 388 1.39 -8.26 -2.68
CA VAL A 388 2.74 -8.31 -2.08
C VAL A 388 2.67 -8.04 -0.58
N ALA A 389 1.91 -7.02 -0.15
CA ALA A 389 1.69 -6.73 1.27
C ALA A 389 0.95 -7.89 1.96
N GLU A 390 -0.09 -8.42 1.30
CA GLU A 390 -0.81 -9.60 1.76
C GLU A 390 0.12 -10.79 2.00
N ARG A 391 0.99 -11.09 1.03
CA ARG A 391 1.96 -12.19 1.13
C ARG A 391 2.98 -11.97 2.24
N ASP A 392 3.47 -10.75 2.41
CA ASP A 392 4.44 -10.41 3.46
C ASP A 392 3.81 -10.53 4.86
N SER A 393 2.48 -10.37 4.99
CA SER A 393 1.73 -10.51 6.23
C SER A 393 1.59 -11.96 6.75
N PHE A 394 1.87 -12.96 5.91
CA PHE A 394 1.85 -14.38 6.30
C PHE A 394 3.05 -14.77 7.15
N LEU A 395 4.05 -13.90 7.28
CA LEU A 395 5.13 -14.08 8.24
C LEU A 395 4.57 -13.73 9.63
N MET A 396 4.33 -14.74 10.45
CA MET A 396 3.69 -14.64 11.79
C MET A 396 4.56 -13.98 12.88
N ARG A 397 5.48 -13.10 12.49
CA ARG A 397 6.24 -12.27 13.45
C ARG A 397 5.32 -11.39 14.25
N GLU A 398 4.30 -10.86 13.59
CA GLU A 398 3.27 -10.03 14.17
C GLU A 398 1.87 -10.62 13.89
N PRO A 399 1.20 -11.21 14.89
CA PRO A 399 -0.11 -11.85 14.70
C PRO A 399 -1.22 -10.85 14.33
N TYR A 400 -1.07 -9.59 14.74
CA TYR A 400 -2.03 -8.51 14.54
C TYR A 400 -1.58 -7.74 13.29
N GLY A 401 -2.28 -7.90 12.16
CA GLY A 401 -1.79 -7.43 10.86
C GLY A 401 -1.69 -5.91 10.73
N ASP A 402 -1.72 -5.39 9.50
CA ASP A 402 -1.63 -3.95 9.25
C ASP A 402 -2.74 -3.14 9.93
N ARG A 403 -2.51 -1.84 10.09
CA ARG A 403 -3.49 -0.88 10.64
C ARG A 403 -4.77 -0.79 9.81
N LEU A 404 -5.83 -0.25 10.42
CA LEU A 404 -7.04 0.14 9.70
C LEU A 404 -6.67 1.15 8.60
N ARG A 405 -6.99 0.82 7.35
CA ARG A 405 -6.76 1.69 6.20
C ARG A 405 -7.91 2.66 5.99
N ARG A 406 -7.64 3.78 5.31
CA ARG A 406 -8.67 4.80 4.99
C ARG A 406 -9.85 4.28 4.17
N ASP A 407 -9.65 3.23 3.37
CA ASP A 407 -10.71 2.61 2.57
C ASP A 407 -11.44 1.47 3.31
N GLN A 408 -11.07 1.21 4.57
CA GLN A 408 -11.73 0.26 5.46
C GLN A 408 -12.56 1.04 6.49
N SER A 409 -13.79 0.57 6.77
CA SER A 409 -14.63 1.16 7.83
C SER A 409 -14.42 0.50 9.20
N ALA A 410 -14.03 -0.76 9.20
CA ALA A 410 -13.72 -1.52 10.40
C ALA A 410 -12.69 -2.61 10.11
N ARG A 411 -11.94 -2.99 11.15
CA ARG A 411 -10.96 -4.07 11.12
C ARG A 411 -10.99 -4.82 12.44
N VAL A 412 -10.90 -6.14 12.34
CA VAL A 412 -10.80 -7.06 13.48
C VAL A 412 -9.56 -7.91 13.30
N ASP A 413 -8.71 -7.97 14.32
CA ASP A 413 -7.59 -8.90 14.40
C ASP A 413 -7.69 -9.64 15.74
N ALA A 414 -7.70 -10.98 15.69
CA ALA A 414 -7.81 -11.81 16.88
C ALA A 414 -6.77 -12.92 16.86
N SER A 415 -6.29 -13.31 18.03
CA SER A 415 -5.40 -14.44 18.21
C SER A 415 -5.74 -15.25 19.45
N PHE A 416 -5.59 -16.57 19.37
CA PHE A 416 -5.71 -17.48 20.48
C PHE A 416 -4.48 -18.38 20.56
N GLU A 417 -3.72 -18.28 21.64
CA GLU A 417 -2.48 -19.02 21.89
C GLU A 417 -2.71 -20.05 22.98
N ILE A 418 -2.27 -21.29 22.73
CA ILE A 418 -2.17 -22.36 23.71
C ILE A 418 -0.69 -22.68 23.88
N GLY A 419 -0.12 -22.32 25.04
CA GLY A 419 1.26 -22.59 25.36
C GLY A 419 1.42 -23.84 26.22
N GLY A 420 2.33 -24.72 25.81
CA GLY A 420 2.76 -25.88 26.59
C GLY A 420 3.61 -25.49 27.81
N ARG A 421 4.10 -26.49 28.52
CA ARG A 421 4.93 -26.36 29.74
C ARG A 421 6.41 -26.17 29.35
N THR A 422 7.21 -25.50 30.20
CA THR A 422 8.68 -25.40 30.03
C THR A 422 9.43 -26.64 30.51
N ASP A 423 8.86 -27.32 31.51
CA ASP A 423 9.37 -28.52 32.14
C ASP A 423 8.22 -29.43 32.60
N ALA A 424 8.55 -30.58 33.20
CA ALA A 424 7.54 -31.54 33.69
C ALA A 424 6.63 -30.93 34.79
N GLY A 425 7.10 -29.91 35.52
CA GLY A 425 6.38 -29.24 36.61
C GLY A 425 5.61 -27.95 36.23
N GLY A 426 5.97 -27.27 35.15
CA GLY A 426 5.47 -25.92 34.81
C GLY A 426 4.06 -25.86 34.23
N ALA A 427 3.34 -24.75 34.33
CA ALA A 427 1.97 -24.66 33.84
C ALA A 427 1.88 -24.47 32.31
N SER A 428 0.84 -25.04 31.71
CA SER A 428 0.37 -24.63 30.37
C SER A 428 -0.43 -23.33 30.50
N TYR A 429 -0.43 -22.49 29.47
CA TYR A 429 -1.20 -21.26 29.46
C TYR A 429 -2.14 -21.17 28.26
N ARG A 430 -3.17 -20.33 28.39
CA ARG A 430 -4.06 -19.96 27.29
C ARG A 430 -4.17 -18.44 27.25
N ARG A 431 -4.11 -17.87 26.05
CA ARG A 431 -4.16 -16.42 25.85
C ARG A 431 -5.02 -16.07 24.65
N PHE A 432 -6.00 -15.21 24.86
CA PHE A 432 -6.80 -14.61 23.80
C PHE A 432 -6.49 -13.11 23.70
N ILE A 433 -6.37 -12.60 22.47
CA ILE A 433 -6.28 -11.18 22.18
C ILE A 433 -7.23 -10.87 21.05
N GLY A 434 -8.08 -9.86 21.23
CA GLY A 434 -8.97 -9.33 20.20
C GLY A 434 -8.80 -7.83 20.08
N HIS A 435 -8.57 -7.36 18.86
CA HIS A 435 -8.54 -5.96 18.47
C HIS A 435 -9.71 -5.67 17.54
N LEU A 436 -10.46 -4.63 17.86
CA LEU A 436 -11.46 -4.04 16.98
C LEU A 436 -11.08 -2.58 16.76
N HIS A 437 -10.96 -2.19 15.50
CA HIS A 437 -10.73 -0.83 15.06
C HIS A 437 -11.87 -0.41 14.15
N GLY A 438 -12.37 0.82 14.30
CA GLY A 438 -13.43 1.36 13.46
C GLY A 438 -13.19 2.84 13.17
N ARG A 439 -13.58 3.27 11.98
CA ARG A 439 -13.53 4.67 11.54
C ARG A 439 -14.87 5.09 10.98
N ARG A 440 -15.26 6.34 11.24
CA ARG A 440 -16.39 6.98 10.60
C ARG A 440 -16.05 8.43 10.26
N ASP A 441 -16.02 8.75 8.98
CA ASP A 441 -15.97 10.13 8.51
C ASP A 441 -17.37 10.73 8.64
N LEU A 442 -17.53 11.75 9.48
CA LEU A 442 -18.82 12.43 9.67
C LEU A 442 -18.98 13.58 8.66
N THR A 443 -17.88 14.24 8.30
CA THR A 443 -17.81 15.27 7.26
C THR A 443 -16.46 15.17 6.54
N THR A 444 -16.23 16.00 5.52
CA THR A 444 -14.92 16.10 4.86
C THR A 444 -13.82 16.63 5.80
N LEU A 445 -14.19 17.31 6.89
CA LEU A 445 -13.27 17.91 7.85
C LEU A 445 -13.18 17.14 9.17
N PHE A 446 -14.08 16.20 9.45
CA PHE A 446 -14.16 15.56 10.76
C PHE A 446 -14.39 14.06 10.68
N ALA A 447 -13.54 13.32 11.38
CA ALA A 447 -13.58 11.86 11.49
C ALA A 447 -13.55 11.42 12.96
N VAL A 448 -14.18 10.28 13.24
CA VAL A 448 -14.12 9.62 14.55
C VAL A 448 -13.53 8.23 14.37
N ASP A 449 -12.58 7.91 15.24
CA ASP A 449 -11.90 6.62 15.27
C ASP A 449 -12.08 5.97 16.64
N GLY A 450 -12.34 4.67 16.63
CA GLY A 450 -12.52 3.87 17.83
C GLY A 450 -11.63 2.64 17.80
N ARG A 451 -11.08 2.29 18.97
CA ARG A 451 -10.36 1.04 19.20
C ARG A 451 -10.85 0.37 20.47
N LEU A 452 -11.02 -0.95 20.39
CA LEU A 452 -11.21 -1.83 21.54
C LEU A 452 -10.16 -2.94 21.49
N LEU A 453 -9.48 -3.15 22.61
CA LEU A 453 -8.57 -4.26 22.84
C LEU A 453 -9.08 -5.06 24.04
N LEU A 454 -9.21 -6.37 23.84
CA LEU A 454 -9.54 -7.35 24.88
C LEU A 454 -8.43 -8.39 24.95
N GLY A 455 -7.84 -8.57 26.12
CA GLY A 455 -6.88 -9.61 26.43
C GLY A 455 -7.42 -10.49 27.56
N LEU A 456 -7.44 -11.80 27.36
CA LEU A 456 -7.85 -12.77 28.37
C LEU A 456 -6.78 -13.84 28.54
N GLY A 457 -6.50 -14.25 29.78
CA GLY A 457 -5.37 -15.13 30.06
C GLY A 457 -5.58 -16.08 31.25
N SER A 458 -5.09 -17.30 31.10
CA SER A 458 -4.98 -18.30 32.18
C SER A 458 -3.50 -18.63 32.35
N ASP A 459 -2.97 -18.41 33.56
CA ASP A 459 -1.62 -18.82 33.97
C ASP A 459 -0.51 -18.30 33.05
N LEU A 460 -0.64 -17.04 32.63
CA LEU A 460 0.30 -16.43 31.69
C LEU A 460 1.71 -16.30 32.28
N PRO A 461 2.76 -16.78 31.57
CA PRO A 461 4.14 -16.52 31.96
C PRO A 461 4.44 -15.02 31.86
N PRO A 462 5.46 -14.51 32.58
CA PRO A 462 5.73 -13.07 32.69
C PRO A 462 5.77 -12.33 31.34
N GLN A 463 6.43 -12.91 30.35
CA GLN A 463 6.58 -12.35 29.00
C GLN A 463 5.28 -12.29 28.17
N ARG A 464 4.20 -12.94 28.63
CA ARG A 464 2.89 -12.95 27.96
C ARG A 464 1.81 -12.14 28.70
N ARG A 465 2.12 -11.59 29.87
CA ARG A 465 1.17 -10.79 30.65
C ARG A 465 0.80 -9.51 29.91
N PHE A 466 -0.43 -9.05 30.11
CA PHE A 466 -0.89 -7.78 29.59
C PHE A 466 -0.38 -6.63 30.44
N ALA A 467 -0.06 -5.52 29.79
CA ALA A 467 0.31 -4.30 30.48
C ALA A 467 -0.20 -3.06 29.72
N LEU A 468 -0.75 -2.11 30.47
CA LEU A 468 -1.29 -0.84 30.01
C LEU A 468 -0.52 0.33 30.63
N GLY A 469 -0.48 1.44 29.91
CA GLY A 469 0.25 2.65 30.27
C GLY A 469 1.36 2.97 29.28
N GLY A 470 1.49 4.26 28.96
CA GLY A 470 2.36 4.78 27.92
C GLY A 470 1.66 4.91 26.57
N MET A 471 2.42 5.32 25.55
CA MET A 471 1.94 5.50 24.19
C MET A 471 1.27 4.22 23.64
N GLY A 472 0.22 4.38 22.84
CA GLY A 472 -0.54 3.26 22.25
C GLY A 472 -1.52 2.56 23.22
N THR A 473 -1.51 2.93 24.50
CA THR A 473 -2.45 2.44 25.52
C THR A 473 -3.00 3.62 26.33
N LEU A 474 -2.72 3.72 27.64
CA LEU A 474 -3.11 4.84 28.49
C LEU A 474 -2.01 5.92 28.46
N ARG A 475 -2.16 6.92 27.59
CA ARG A 475 -1.13 7.94 27.31
C ARG A 475 -0.82 8.82 28.52
N GLY A 476 -1.78 9.08 29.38
CA GLY A 476 -1.58 9.83 30.63
C GLY A 476 -0.71 9.10 31.65
N TYR A 477 -0.48 7.80 31.48
CA TYR A 477 0.18 6.94 32.46
C TYR A 477 1.62 6.57 32.08
N GLY A 478 2.40 6.15 33.09
CA GLY A 478 3.75 5.65 32.85
C GLY A 478 3.70 4.35 32.03
N LEU A 479 4.80 4.05 31.34
CA LEU A 479 4.91 2.82 30.55
C LEU A 479 4.65 1.59 31.43
N LYS A 480 3.70 0.72 31.03
CA LYS A 480 3.40 -0.57 31.71
C LYS A 480 3.05 -0.43 33.20
N THR A 481 2.38 0.66 33.57
CA THR A 481 2.06 0.94 34.98
C THR A 481 1.01 -0.02 35.56
N VAL A 482 0.10 -0.53 34.72
CA VAL A 482 -0.93 -1.50 35.13
C VAL A 482 -0.69 -2.80 34.37
N SER A 483 -0.70 -3.95 35.04
CA SER A 483 -0.45 -5.25 34.41
C SER A 483 -1.31 -6.36 35.01
N GLY A 484 -1.51 -7.44 34.24
CA GLY A 484 -2.36 -8.55 34.64
C GLY A 484 -2.42 -9.70 33.64
N ASN A 485 -3.18 -10.74 34.00
CA ASN A 485 -3.51 -11.85 33.10
C ASN A 485 -4.63 -11.51 32.11
N ASP A 486 -5.45 -10.54 32.46
CA ASP A 486 -6.53 -10.02 31.64
C ASP A 486 -6.36 -8.51 31.46
N ALA A 487 -6.86 -7.98 30.35
CA ALA A 487 -6.88 -6.55 30.08
C ALA A 487 -8.04 -6.14 29.18
N VAL A 488 -8.53 -4.92 29.38
CA VAL A 488 -9.42 -4.23 28.44
C VAL A 488 -8.92 -2.81 28.24
N LEU A 489 -8.95 -2.33 27.01
CA LEU A 489 -8.60 -0.96 26.65
C LEU A 489 -9.56 -0.48 25.56
N GLY A 490 -10.20 0.67 25.79
CA GLY A 490 -10.93 1.42 24.80
C GLY A 490 -10.25 2.75 24.53
N THR A 491 -10.18 3.15 23.27
CA THR A 491 -9.75 4.48 22.85
C THR A 491 -10.76 5.05 21.87
N VAL A 492 -11.07 6.33 22.02
CA VAL A 492 -11.83 7.12 21.04
C VAL A 492 -11.02 8.36 20.68
N GLU A 493 -10.85 8.61 19.38
CA GLU A 493 -10.24 9.83 18.86
C GLU A 493 -11.21 10.58 17.95
N GLY A 494 -11.37 11.89 18.17
CA GLY A 494 -12.04 12.80 17.25
C GLY A 494 -11.00 13.64 16.51
N ARG A 495 -11.00 13.58 15.18
CA ARG A 495 -9.99 14.20 14.32
C ARG A 495 -10.60 15.30 13.48
N LEU A 496 -10.08 16.51 13.62
CA LEU A 496 -10.38 17.65 12.75
C LEU A 496 -9.23 17.81 11.75
N HIS A 497 -9.59 17.83 10.47
CA HIS A 497 -8.71 18.03 9.33
C HIS A 497 -8.86 19.47 8.81
N PRO A 498 -8.17 20.46 9.40
CA PRO A 498 -8.20 21.83 8.89
C PRO A 498 -7.56 21.90 7.49
N ALA A 499 -7.65 23.08 6.85
CA ALA A 499 -7.02 23.29 5.54
C ALA A 499 -5.54 22.89 5.56
N ALA A 500 -5.04 22.32 4.45
CA ALA A 500 -3.76 21.60 4.32
C ALA A 500 -2.47 22.30 4.82
N ARG A 501 -2.54 23.57 5.20
CA ARG A 501 -1.47 24.37 5.82
C ARG A 501 -1.39 24.25 7.35
N TRP A 502 -2.41 23.67 8.00
CA TRP A 502 -2.51 23.53 9.45
C TRP A 502 -2.38 22.05 9.87
N PRO A 503 -1.87 21.76 11.08
CA PRO A 503 -1.85 20.40 11.60
C PRO A 503 -3.27 19.88 11.88
N ASP A 504 -3.46 18.58 11.73
CA ASP A 504 -4.67 17.91 12.22
C ASP A 504 -4.75 18.08 13.74
N LEU A 505 -5.95 18.40 14.25
CA LEU A 505 -6.24 18.48 15.67
C LEU A 505 -6.95 17.19 16.10
N ILE A 506 -6.42 16.54 17.12
CA ILE A 506 -6.89 15.23 17.59
C ILE A 506 -7.30 15.37 19.05
N ALA A 507 -8.58 15.23 19.37
CA ALA A 507 -9.02 15.05 20.75
C ALA A 507 -9.15 13.56 21.03
N PHE A 508 -8.69 13.08 22.19
CA PHE A 508 -8.77 11.66 22.52
C PHE A 508 -9.16 11.40 23.97
N TYR A 509 -9.74 10.22 24.18
CA TYR A 509 -9.99 9.61 25.46
C TYR A 509 -9.54 8.15 25.43
N ASP A 510 -8.73 7.76 26.41
CA ASP A 510 -8.28 6.39 26.64
C ASP A 510 -8.83 5.89 27.98
N GLY A 511 -9.29 4.65 28.02
CA GLY A 511 -9.79 4.04 29.25
C GLY A 511 -9.56 2.54 29.27
N GLY A 512 -9.07 2.00 30.38
CA GLY A 512 -8.74 0.58 30.45
C GLY A 512 -8.36 0.08 31.83
N ALA A 513 -8.25 -1.23 31.94
CA ALA A 513 -7.85 -1.95 33.14
C ALA A 513 -7.05 -3.19 32.78
N ALA A 514 -6.13 -3.61 33.64
CA ALA A 514 -5.50 -4.93 33.59
C ALA A 514 -5.50 -5.54 35.00
N TRP A 515 -5.77 -6.84 35.11
CA TRP A 515 -5.95 -7.53 36.39
C TRP A 515 -5.55 -9.01 36.32
N THR A 516 -5.37 -9.64 37.48
CA THR A 516 -5.03 -11.09 37.59
C THR A 516 -6.06 -11.88 38.41
N ARG A 517 -6.69 -11.26 39.41
CA ARG A 517 -7.77 -11.83 40.23
C ARG A 517 -8.73 -10.71 40.64
N GLY A 518 -10.02 -11.01 40.78
CA GLY A 518 -11.06 -10.05 41.19
C GLY A 518 -12.00 -9.60 40.06
N LEU A 519 -12.91 -8.66 40.36
CA LEU A 519 -13.90 -8.16 39.39
C LEU A 519 -13.25 -7.26 38.31
N PRO A 520 -13.74 -7.32 37.05
CA PRO A 520 -13.33 -6.43 35.97
C PRO A 520 -13.67 -4.97 36.31
N GLY A 521 -12.73 -4.26 36.94
CA GLY A 521 -12.93 -2.87 37.38
C GLY A 521 -11.99 -2.40 38.49
N ALA A 522 -11.46 -3.33 39.29
CA ALA A 522 -10.38 -3.00 40.23
C ALA A 522 -9.15 -2.54 39.43
N GLY A 523 -8.80 -1.25 39.54
CA GLY A 523 -7.66 -0.68 38.83
C GLY A 523 -7.96 -0.07 37.46
N TYR A 524 -9.24 0.22 37.12
CA TYR A 524 -9.55 1.03 35.94
C TYR A 524 -8.85 2.38 35.98
N ARG A 525 -8.29 2.79 34.84
CA ARG A 525 -7.57 4.03 34.60
C ARG A 525 -8.03 4.67 33.30
N ASP A 526 -7.98 5.99 33.25
CA ASP A 526 -8.39 6.78 32.11
C ASP A 526 -7.59 8.08 31.99
N ASP A 527 -7.45 8.52 30.75
CA ASP A 527 -6.86 9.79 30.41
C ASP A 527 -7.56 10.43 29.23
N ALA A 528 -7.45 11.76 29.16
CA ALA A 528 -7.93 12.55 28.04
C ALA A 528 -6.83 13.49 27.59
N GLY A 529 -6.86 13.88 26.32
CA GLY A 529 -5.81 14.73 25.79
C GLY A 529 -6.08 15.32 24.42
N LEU A 530 -5.10 16.10 23.98
CA LEU A 530 -5.07 16.77 22.69
C LEU A 530 -3.78 16.40 21.96
N GLY A 531 -3.90 16.12 20.67
CA GLY A 531 -2.82 15.81 19.76
C GLY A 531 -2.79 16.76 18.58
N LEU A 532 -1.59 17.02 18.08
CA LEU A 532 -1.36 17.73 16.82
C LEU A 532 -0.57 16.82 15.90
N GLU A 533 -1.02 16.66 14.66
CA GLU A 533 -0.31 15.93 13.61
C GLU A 533 0.00 16.87 12.44
N TRP A 534 1.28 17.15 12.19
CA TRP A 534 1.70 17.99 11.07
C TRP A 534 1.85 17.16 9.78
N PRO A 535 1.22 17.59 8.67
CA PRO A 535 1.51 17.02 7.36
C PRO A 535 2.90 17.47 6.90
N GLY A 536 3.77 16.52 6.52
CA GLY A 536 5.16 16.77 6.14
C GLY A 536 5.57 16.06 4.84
N GLY A 537 4.67 16.01 3.85
CA GLY A 537 4.85 15.19 2.66
C GLY A 537 4.70 13.71 2.98
N GLU A 538 5.76 12.93 2.79
CA GLU A 538 5.75 11.49 3.09
C GLU A 538 6.01 11.17 4.58
N ALA A 539 6.59 12.10 5.34
CA ALA A 539 6.77 11.96 6.78
C ALA A 539 5.74 12.79 7.56
N ARG A 540 5.36 12.34 8.76
CA ARG A 540 4.47 13.09 9.66
C ARG A 540 5.03 13.13 11.06
N ILE A 541 4.76 14.21 11.78
CA ILE A 541 5.13 14.35 13.18
C ILE A 541 3.83 14.47 13.97
N ARG A 542 3.68 13.63 15.00
CA ARG A 542 2.56 13.72 15.94
C ARG A 542 3.09 14.02 17.34
N VAL A 543 2.41 14.92 18.02
CA VAL A 543 2.64 15.23 19.44
C VAL A 543 1.32 15.15 20.17
N ASP A 544 1.25 14.30 21.21
CA ASP A 544 0.08 14.12 22.08
C ASP A 544 0.40 14.61 23.50
N GLY A 545 -0.44 15.50 24.02
CA GLY A 545 -0.49 15.84 25.45
C GLY A 545 -1.64 15.12 26.12
N ALA A 546 -1.34 14.27 27.10
CA ALA A 546 -2.33 13.45 27.81
C ALA A 546 -2.38 13.80 29.30
N TYR A 547 -3.58 13.81 29.87
CA TYR A 547 -3.84 14.08 31.28
C TYR A 547 -4.59 12.91 31.93
N ALA A 548 -3.94 12.25 32.90
CA ALA A 548 -4.51 11.17 33.69
C ALA A 548 -5.62 11.70 34.61
N LEU A 549 -6.84 11.21 34.43
CA LEU A 549 -8.01 11.60 35.20
C LEU A 549 -8.00 10.93 36.59
N ARG A 550 -7.46 9.71 36.67
CA ARG A 550 -7.31 8.94 37.92
C ARG A 550 -5.84 8.53 38.15
N PRO A 551 -4.95 9.46 38.51
CA PRO A 551 -3.53 9.17 38.70
C PRO A 551 -3.30 8.24 39.91
N LEU A 552 -2.25 7.42 39.86
CA LEU A 552 -1.78 6.70 41.04
C LEU A 552 -1.14 7.67 42.05
N PRO A 553 -1.13 7.33 43.35
CA PRO A 553 -0.41 8.10 44.36
C PRO A 553 1.05 8.36 43.93
N GLY A 554 1.50 9.61 44.01
CA GLY A 554 2.85 10.02 43.63
C GLY A 554 3.12 10.13 42.12
N GLN A 555 2.14 9.86 41.25
CA GLN A 555 2.32 9.93 39.81
C GLN A 555 2.03 11.33 39.25
N ARG A 556 2.84 11.77 38.27
CA ARG A 556 2.53 12.96 37.45
C ARG A 556 1.23 12.77 36.68
N ARG A 557 0.40 13.81 36.66
CA ARG A 557 -0.90 13.83 35.98
C ARG A 557 -0.81 14.06 34.47
N ALA A 558 0.17 14.84 34.01
CA ALA A 558 0.31 15.15 32.59
C ALA A 558 1.55 14.49 31.99
N ARG A 559 1.44 14.01 30.76
CA ARG A 559 2.54 13.45 29.97
C ARG A 559 2.45 13.94 28.53
N VAL A 560 3.62 14.13 27.93
CA VAL A 560 3.75 14.47 26.52
C VAL A 560 4.44 13.31 25.80
N HIS A 561 3.84 12.93 24.69
CA HIS A 561 4.29 11.88 23.80
C HIS A 561 4.53 12.48 22.43
N ALA A 562 5.59 12.04 21.76
CA ALA A 562 5.86 12.46 20.40
C ALA A 562 6.26 11.24 19.57
N SER A 563 5.83 11.22 18.32
CA SER A 563 6.17 10.18 17.35
C SER A 563 6.40 10.81 15.97
N VAL A 564 7.21 10.12 15.17
CA VAL A 564 7.40 10.45 13.76
C VAL A 564 6.96 9.25 12.94
N VAL A 565 6.06 9.46 11.99
CA VAL A 565 5.70 8.47 10.99
C VAL A 565 6.60 8.70 9.78
N LEU A 566 7.40 7.71 9.42
CA LEU A 566 8.19 7.71 8.19
C LEU A 566 7.51 6.85 7.12
N PRO A 567 7.66 7.18 5.84
CA PRO A 567 6.99 6.46 4.74
C PRO A 567 7.60 5.08 4.42
N PHE A 568 8.76 4.74 5.00
CA PHE A 568 9.53 3.52 4.70
C PHE A 568 9.85 2.67 5.92
#